data_AF-A0A6I7WSW0-F1
#
_entry.id   AF-A0A6I7WSW0-F1
#
_cell.length_a   1.000
_cell.length_b   1.000
_cell.length_c   1.000
_cell.angle_alpha   90.00
_cell.angle_beta   90.00
_cell.angle_gamma   90.00
#
_symmetry.space_group_name_H-M   'P 1'
#
loop_
_entity.id
_entity.type
_entity.pdbx_description
1 polymer ?
#
loop_
_entity_poly.entity_id
_entity_poly.type
_entity_poly.pdbx_seq_one_letter_code
_entity_poly.pdbx_strand_id
1 'polypeptide(L)'
;MMLVTKEMVGNVNIKWRWLLGLGILFVLLGFVGLGASFALTIVSVVMFGIMLLIGGGYQFVDAFRYSGWQSRTSHFLIALLYVVTGVIIVNDPMGTSSIFTIMIAGALVAIGLVRIFMAFQMRQTQGWIWLALGGVVAVALGIMIVSEWPLSGLWVIGMLIAIEMLVAGWSMVMMALICRDVEKQTGA
;
A
#
# COMPACT_ATOMS: atom_id res chain seq x y z
N MET A 1 -31.19 0.27 -16.13
CA MET A 1 -29.99 0.40 -15.26
C MET A 1 -29.65 -0.87 -14.46
N MET A 2 -30.58 -1.83 -14.30
CA MET A 2 -30.35 -3.10 -13.58
C MET A 2 -29.65 -4.21 -14.41
N LEU A 3 -29.58 -4.06 -15.74
CA LEU A 3 -29.01 -5.08 -16.64
C LEU A 3 -27.49 -4.93 -16.84
N VAL A 4 -26.94 -3.73 -16.62
CA VAL A 4 -25.50 -3.46 -16.81
C VAL A 4 -24.66 -4.06 -15.67
N THR A 5 -25.23 -4.22 -14.48
CA THR A 5 -24.54 -4.79 -13.31
C THR A 5 -24.28 -6.28 -13.43
N LYS A 6 -25.07 -7.01 -14.22
CA LYS A 6 -24.99 -8.48 -14.30
C LYS A 6 -23.85 -8.97 -15.20
N GLU A 7 -23.46 -8.18 -16.19
CA GLU A 7 -22.39 -8.56 -17.14
C GLU A 7 -20.98 -8.19 -16.65
N MET A 8 -20.85 -7.18 -15.78
CA MET A 8 -19.56 -6.76 -15.21
C MET A 8 -19.08 -7.68 -14.09
N VAL A 9 -20.00 -8.41 -13.44
CA VAL A 9 -19.69 -9.46 -12.49
C VAL A 9 -19.61 -10.76 -13.29
N GLY A 10 -18.48 -10.97 -13.96
CA GLY A 10 -18.10 -12.28 -14.46
C GLY A 10 -18.31 -13.30 -13.34
N ASN A 11 -18.72 -14.52 -13.72
CA ASN A 11 -19.27 -15.60 -12.89
C ASN A 11 -18.33 -16.08 -11.77
N VAL A 12 -17.94 -15.21 -10.84
CA VAL A 12 -17.12 -15.56 -9.69
C VAL A 12 -18.08 -16.01 -8.61
N ASN A 13 -18.21 -17.33 -8.48
CA ASN A 13 -18.96 -17.99 -7.42
C ASN A 13 -18.19 -17.86 -6.09
N ILE A 14 -17.98 -16.62 -5.63
CA ILE A 14 -17.29 -16.35 -4.37
C ILE A 14 -18.28 -16.62 -3.25
N LYS A 15 -18.02 -17.69 -2.49
CA LYS A 15 -18.82 -18.01 -1.30
C LYS A 15 -18.65 -16.89 -0.27
N TRP A 16 -19.75 -16.25 0.13
CA TRP A 16 -19.71 -15.17 1.12
C TRP A 16 -19.01 -15.58 2.43
N ARG A 17 -19.14 -16.86 2.82
CA ARG A 17 -18.45 -17.42 4.01
C ARG A 17 -16.93 -17.36 3.89
N TRP A 18 -16.38 -17.51 2.69
CA TRP A 18 -14.94 -17.41 2.44
C TRP A 18 -14.46 -15.95 2.53
N LEU A 19 -15.20 -15.02 1.91
CA LEU A 19 -14.91 -13.58 2.02
C LEU A 19 -14.99 -13.10 3.47
N LEU A 20 -16.00 -13.57 4.21
CA LEU A 20 -16.16 -13.23 5.62
C LEU A 20 -15.00 -13.78 6.47
N GLY A 21 -14.60 -15.04 6.23
CA GLY A 21 -13.45 -15.65 6.90
C GLY A 21 -12.15 -14.91 6.62
N LEU A 22 -11.87 -14.59 5.35
CA LEU A 22 -10.70 -13.78 4.97
C LEU A 22 -10.76 -12.38 5.58
N GLY A 23 -11.91 -11.72 5.54
CA GLY A 23 -12.09 -10.38 6.11
C GLY A 23 -11.79 -10.34 7.62
N ILE A 24 -12.35 -11.29 8.39
CA ILE A 24 -12.08 -11.41 9.83
C ILE A 24 -10.60 -11.70 10.08
N LEU A 25 -9.99 -12.59 9.29
CA LEU A 25 -8.56 -12.89 9.41
C LEU A 25 -7.70 -11.63 9.19
N PHE A 26 -7.98 -10.85 8.14
CA PHE A 26 -7.27 -9.60 7.86
C PHE A 26 -7.44 -8.56 8.96
N VAL A 27 -8.64 -8.43 9.53
CA VAL A 27 -8.88 -7.54 10.68
C VAL A 27 -8.03 -7.98 11.88
N LEU A 28 -8.02 -9.27 12.22
CA LEU A 28 -7.21 -9.79 13.33
C LEU A 28 -5.71 -9.59 13.09
N LEU A 29 -5.23 -9.89 11.89
CA LEU A 29 -3.83 -9.66 11.51
C LEU A 29 -3.47 -8.17 11.56
N GLY A 30 -4.38 -7.28 11.17
CA GLY A 30 -4.20 -5.84 11.30
C GLY A 30 -4.05 -5.40 12.75
N PHE A 31 -4.89 -5.90 13.67
CA PHE A 31 -4.78 -5.60 15.10
C PHE A 31 -3.46 -6.12 15.70
N VAL A 32 -3.06 -7.36 15.38
CA VAL A 32 -1.75 -7.90 15.78
C VAL A 32 -0.62 -7.06 15.19
N GLY A 33 -0.77 -6.65 13.94
CA GLY A 33 0.18 -5.80 13.22
C GLY A 33 0.38 -4.44 13.87
N LEU A 34 -0.66 -3.81 14.42
CA LEU A 34 -0.53 -2.56 15.17
C LEU A 34 0.36 -2.74 16.41
N GLY A 35 0.18 -3.85 17.15
CA GLY A 35 1.02 -4.19 18.31
C GLY A 35 2.46 -4.54 17.92
N ALA A 36 2.66 -5.08 16.72
CA ALA A 36 3.97 -5.48 16.17
C ALA A 36 4.49 -4.52 15.08
N SER A 37 4.06 -3.26 15.09
CA SER A 37 4.34 -2.28 14.01
C SER A 37 5.84 -2.06 13.76
N PHE A 38 6.66 -2.10 14.81
CA PHE A 38 8.12 -2.05 14.68
C PHE A 38 8.67 -3.26 13.91
N ALA A 39 8.23 -4.46 14.25
CA ALA A 39 8.66 -5.68 13.56
C ALA A 39 8.17 -5.69 12.10
N LEU A 40 6.92 -5.28 11.84
CA LEU A 40 6.40 -5.16 10.48
C LEU A 40 7.22 -4.18 9.64
N THR A 41 7.61 -3.03 10.20
CA THR A 41 8.45 -2.06 9.51
C THR A 41 9.77 -2.69 9.04
N ILE A 42 10.47 -3.36 9.95
CA ILE A 42 11.76 -4.00 9.65
C ILE A 42 11.56 -5.11 8.61
N VAL A 43 10.60 -6.00 8.81
CA VAL A 43 10.32 -7.12 7.90
C VAL A 43 10.01 -6.60 6.51
N SER A 44 9.16 -5.59 6.38
CA SER A 44 8.77 -5.04 5.08
C SER A 44 9.93 -4.35 4.36
N VAL A 45 10.76 -3.59 5.09
CA VAL A 45 11.94 -2.92 4.50
C VAL A 45 12.98 -3.94 4.06
N VAL A 46 13.26 -4.96 4.87
CA VAL A 46 14.19 -6.04 4.51
C VAL A 46 13.65 -6.83 3.31
N MET A 47 12.36 -7.14 3.28
CA MET A 47 11.72 -7.82 2.15
C MET A 47 11.87 -7.00 0.86
N PHE A 48 11.69 -5.68 0.93
CA PHE A 48 11.93 -4.78 -0.20
C PHE A 48 13.39 -4.81 -0.67
N GLY A 49 14.35 -4.79 0.26
CA GLY A 49 15.78 -4.95 -0.04
C GLY A 49 16.10 -6.27 -0.75
N ILE A 50 15.54 -7.38 -0.26
CA ILE A 50 15.70 -8.71 -0.88
C ILE A 50 15.12 -8.73 -2.30
N MET A 51 13.93 -8.14 -2.51
CA MET A 51 13.33 -8.02 -3.83
C MET A 51 14.23 -7.24 -4.81
N LEU A 52 14.86 -6.15 -4.35
CA LEU A 52 15.83 -5.40 -5.16
C LEU A 52 17.07 -6.23 -5.50
N LEU A 53 17.57 -7.03 -4.56
CA LEU A 53 18.71 -7.94 -4.82
C LEU A 53 18.35 -9.00 -5.87
N ILE A 54 17.18 -9.61 -5.76
CA ILE A 54 16.70 -10.60 -6.72
C ILE A 54 16.53 -9.94 -8.10
N GLY A 55 15.82 -8.81 -8.17
CA GLY A 55 15.61 -8.07 -9.42
C GLY A 55 16.90 -7.59 -10.06
N GLY A 56 17.83 -7.06 -9.25
CA GLY A 56 19.15 -6.64 -9.69
C GLY A 56 19.99 -7.81 -10.20
N GLY A 57 19.93 -8.97 -9.54
CA GLY A 57 20.60 -10.20 -9.99
C GLY A 57 20.06 -10.69 -11.34
N TYR A 58 18.74 -10.73 -11.52
CA TYR A 58 18.14 -11.07 -12.82
C TYR A 58 18.56 -10.08 -13.91
N GLN A 59 18.49 -8.79 -13.63
CA GLN A 59 18.84 -7.75 -14.61
C GLN A 59 20.33 -7.76 -14.95
N PHE A 60 21.19 -8.10 -13.99
CA PHE A 60 22.62 -8.29 -14.21
C PHE A 60 22.89 -9.45 -15.19
N VAL A 61 22.21 -10.59 -15.01
CA VAL A 61 22.31 -11.73 -15.93
C VAL A 61 21.76 -11.38 -17.31
N ASP A 62 20.64 -10.65 -17.36
CA ASP A 62 19.99 -10.26 -18.61
C ASP A 62 20.81 -9.24 -19.42
N ALA A 63 21.56 -8.36 -18.74
CA ALA A 63 22.45 -7.38 -19.39
C ALA A 63 23.47 -8.04 -20.34
N PHE A 64 23.90 -9.27 -20.07
CA PHE A 64 24.83 -10.01 -20.93
C PHE A 64 24.19 -10.51 -22.23
N ARG A 65 22.87 -10.56 -22.34
CA ARG A 65 22.15 -11.03 -23.53
C ARG A 65 22.00 -9.96 -24.61
N TYR A 66 22.16 -8.68 -24.28
CA TYR A 66 22.04 -7.58 -25.23
C TYR A 66 23.36 -7.35 -25.99
N SER A 67 23.30 -7.34 -27.33
CA SER A 67 24.46 -7.15 -28.21
C SER A 67 24.85 -5.68 -28.47
N GLY A 68 24.00 -4.72 -28.10
CA GLY A 68 24.26 -3.28 -28.28
C GLY A 68 24.99 -2.64 -27.08
N TRP A 69 26.10 -1.94 -27.33
CA TRP A 69 26.94 -1.30 -26.30
C TRP A 69 26.19 -0.28 -25.42
N GLN A 70 25.31 0.53 -26.01
CA GLN A 70 24.53 1.55 -25.30
C GLN A 70 23.41 0.95 -24.41
N SER A 71 22.78 -0.13 -24.87
CA SER A 71 21.77 -0.85 -24.10
C SER A 71 22.42 -1.65 -22.96
N ARG A 72 23.52 -2.37 -23.25
CA ARG A 72 24.26 -3.17 -22.25
C ARG A 72 24.76 -2.35 -21.06
N THR A 73 25.35 -1.18 -21.31
CA THR A 73 25.86 -0.29 -20.25
C THR A 73 24.75 0.27 -19.37
N SER A 74 23.61 0.65 -19.98
CA SER A 74 22.44 1.14 -19.25
C SER A 74 21.84 0.05 -18.35
N HIS A 75 21.66 -1.17 -18.86
CA HIS A 75 21.16 -2.30 -18.06
C HIS A 75 22.10 -2.68 -16.93
N PHE A 76 23.42 -2.67 -17.18
CA PHE A 76 24.41 -2.93 -16.14
C PHE A 76 24.37 -1.87 -15.03
N LEU A 77 24.26 -0.59 -15.39
CA LEU A 77 24.18 0.49 -14.41
C LEU A 77 22.92 0.37 -13.54
N ILE A 78 21.77 0.08 -14.13
CA ILE A 78 20.51 -0.12 -13.39
C ILE A 78 20.62 -1.35 -12.48
N ALA A 79 21.17 -2.47 -12.98
CA ALA A 79 21.38 -3.67 -12.17
C ALA A 79 22.31 -3.39 -10.98
N LEU A 80 23.39 -2.64 -11.20
CA LEU A 80 24.31 -2.22 -10.13
C LEU A 80 23.59 -1.36 -9.09
N LEU A 81 22.80 -0.37 -9.53
CA LEU A 81 21.99 0.45 -8.63
C LEU A 81 21.04 -0.40 -7.78
N TYR A 82 20.38 -1.39 -8.38
CA TYR A 82 19.47 -2.29 -7.67
C TYR A 82 20.19 -3.11 -6.62
N VAL A 83 21.33 -3.71 -6.98
CA VAL A 83 22.12 -4.53 -6.05
C VAL A 83 22.68 -3.68 -4.92
N VAL A 84 23.31 -2.54 -5.22
CA VAL A 84 23.89 -1.64 -4.21
C VAL A 84 22.80 -1.14 -3.26
N THR A 85 21.66 -0.69 -3.80
CA THR A 85 20.54 -0.24 -2.98
C THR A 85 20.01 -1.38 -2.12
N GLY A 86 19.78 -2.57 -2.69
CA GLY A 86 19.32 -3.74 -1.94
C GLY A 86 20.26 -4.12 -0.79
N VAL A 87 21.58 -4.08 -1.01
CA VAL A 87 22.59 -4.36 0.03
C VAL A 87 22.52 -3.31 1.15
N ILE A 88 22.42 -2.01 0.80
CA ILE A 88 22.28 -0.93 1.80
C ILE A 88 21.04 -1.15 2.66
N ILE A 89 19.90 -1.47 2.02
CA ILE A 89 18.63 -1.66 2.72
C ILE A 89 18.67 -2.85 3.70
N VAL A 90 19.27 -3.97 3.29
CA VAL A 90 19.35 -5.17 4.14
C VAL A 90 20.33 -4.97 5.29
N ASN A 91 21.41 -4.21 5.09
CA ASN A 91 22.41 -3.95 6.13
C ASN A 91 21.96 -2.90 7.16
N ASP A 92 21.26 -1.86 6.72
CA ASP A 92 20.71 -0.83 7.61
C ASP A 92 19.21 -0.57 7.32
N PRO A 93 18.34 -1.48 7.78
CA PRO A 93 16.89 -1.33 7.59
C PRO A 93 16.32 -0.16 8.40
N MET A 94 16.92 0.22 9.53
CA MET A 94 16.46 1.34 10.37
C MET A 94 16.72 2.70 9.71
N GLY A 95 17.92 2.90 9.14
CA GLY A 95 18.22 4.10 8.37
C GLY A 95 17.35 4.18 7.11
N THR A 96 17.17 3.06 6.41
CA THR A 96 16.34 2.98 5.21
C THR A 96 14.87 3.29 5.49
N SER A 97 14.30 2.72 6.56
CA SER A 97 12.90 2.94 6.91
C SER A 97 12.61 4.42 7.19
N SER A 98 13.58 5.14 7.74
CA SER A 98 13.51 6.59 7.98
C SER A 98 13.42 7.40 6.67
N ILE A 99 14.17 6.99 5.64
CA ILE A 99 14.13 7.62 4.30
C ILE A 99 12.80 7.32 3.61
N PHE A 100 12.32 6.08 3.66
CA PHE A 100 11.00 5.76 3.10
C PHE A 100 9.88 6.50 3.82
N THR A 101 9.99 6.67 5.13
CA THR A 101 8.99 7.38 5.93
C THR A 101 8.88 8.85 5.55
N ILE A 102 10.00 9.56 5.30
CA ILE A 102 9.91 10.96 4.86
C ILE A 102 9.30 11.09 3.46
N MET A 103 9.57 10.11 2.59
CA MET A 103 8.97 10.05 1.26
C MET A 103 7.45 9.82 1.33
N ILE A 104 7.01 8.93 2.22
CA ILE A 104 5.60 8.68 2.52
C ILE A 104 4.95 9.93 3.12
N ALA A 105 5.61 10.60 4.07
CA ALA A 105 5.09 11.81 4.70
C ALA A 105 4.90 12.94 3.68
N GLY A 106 5.88 13.14 2.78
CA GLY A 106 5.75 14.09 1.67
C GLY A 106 4.60 13.73 0.72
N ALA A 107 4.43 12.45 0.41
CA ALA A 107 3.30 11.98 -0.39
C ALA A 107 1.94 12.22 0.30
N LEU A 108 1.83 11.98 1.61
CA LEU A 108 0.62 12.24 2.39
C LEU A 108 0.26 13.73 2.38
N VAL A 109 1.24 14.61 2.54
CA VAL A 109 1.03 16.06 2.43
C VAL A 109 0.56 16.43 1.02
N ALA A 110 1.24 15.94 -0.03
CA ALA A 110 0.86 16.24 -1.41
C ALA A 110 -0.56 15.77 -1.73
N ILE A 111 -0.90 14.52 -1.39
CA ILE A 111 -2.24 13.94 -1.56
C ILE A 111 -3.27 14.75 -0.78
N GLY A 112 -2.96 15.12 0.47
CA GLY A 112 -3.84 15.92 1.31
C GLY A 112 -4.15 17.30 0.72
N LEU A 113 -3.13 18.00 0.21
CA LEU A 113 -3.28 19.28 -0.48
C LEU A 113 -4.14 19.16 -1.74
N VAL A 114 -3.89 18.14 -2.57
CA VAL A 114 -4.69 17.87 -3.77
C VAL A 114 -6.15 17.59 -3.39
N ARG A 115 -6.40 16.78 -2.35
CA ARG A 115 -7.77 16.49 -1.87
C ARG A 115 -8.47 17.75 -1.40
N ILE A 116 -7.79 18.62 -0.64
CA ILE A 116 -8.34 19.90 -0.19
C ILE A 116 -8.69 20.79 -1.41
N PHE A 117 -7.79 20.88 -2.39
CA PHE A 117 -8.01 21.66 -3.61
C PHE A 117 -9.19 21.13 -4.44
N MET A 118 -9.20 19.82 -4.71
CA MET A 118 -10.30 19.14 -5.42
C MET A 118 -11.62 19.31 -4.70
N ALA A 119 -11.57 19.23 -3.37
CA ALA A 119 -12.72 19.53 -2.58
C ALA A 119 -13.18 20.95 -2.97
N PHE A 120 -12.41 22.01 -2.75
CA PHE A 120 -12.88 23.39 -2.99
C PHE A 120 -13.49 23.60 -4.39
N GLN A 121 -13.03 22.87 -5.40
CA GLN A 121 -13.61 22.86 -6.75
C GLN A 121 -14.99 22.17 -6.84
N MET A 122 -15.21 21.08 -6.08
CA MET A 122 -16.43 20.27 -6.05
C MET A 122 -17.41 20.69 -4.95
N ARG A 123 -17.41 21.96 -4.53
CA ARG A 123 -18.28 22.47 -3.44
C ARG A 123 -19.78 22.22 -3.63
N GLN A 124 -20.24 22.00 -4.86
CA GLN A 124 -21.64 21.74 -5.17
C GLN A 124 -22.04 20.26 -5.06
N THR A 125 -21.09 19.35 -4.86
CA THR A 125 -21.35 17.91 -4.79
C THR A 125 -21.56 17.45 -3.34
N GLN A 126 -22.54 16.56 -3.14
CA GLN A 126 -22.82 15.97 -1.84
C GLN A 126 -21.60 15.14 -1.38
N GLY A 127 -21.02 15.47 -0.22
CA GLY A 127 -19.82 14.80 0.31
C GLY A 127 -18.51 15.61 0.24
N TRP A 128 -18.55 16.83 -0.30
CA TRP A 128 -17.40 17.75 -0.36
C TRP A 128 -16.65 17.89 0.97
N ILE A 129 -17.39 18.05 2.08
CA ILE A 129 -16.83 18.26 3.41
C ILE A 129 -16.00 17.05 3.87
N TRP A 130 -16.47 15.83 3.58
CA TRP A 130 -15.74 14.60 3.93
C TRP A 130 -14.43 14.47 3.16
N LEU A 131 -14.43 14.87 1.88
CA LEU A 131 -13.21 14.92 1.07
C LEU A 131 -12.21 15.95 1.61
N ALA A 132 -12.69 17.14 1.97
CA ALA A 132 -11.85 18.19 2.56
C ALA A 132 -11.26 17.77 3.91
N LEU A 133 -12.08 17.20 4.80
CA LEU A 133 -11.62 16.68 6.10
C LEU A 133 -10.57 15.57 5.92
N GLY A 134 -10.80 14.63 5.00
CA GLY A 134 -9.82 13.59 4.68
C GLY A 134 -8.51 14.15 4.15
N GLY A 135 -8.55 15.26 3.41
CA GLY A 135 -7.36 15.99 2.98
C GLY A 135 -6.62 16.68 4.13
N VAL A 136 -7.34 17.37 5.01
CA VAL A 136 -6.76 18.02 6.20
C VAL A 136 -6.09 17.00 7.11
N VAL A 137 -6.74 15.87 7.37
CA VAL A 137 -6.16 14.77 8.17
C VAL A 137 -4.89 14.23 7.52
N ALA A 138 -4.88 14.03 6.21
CA ALA A 138 -3.68 13.55 5.50
C ALA A 138 -2.50 14.53 5.60
N VAL A 139 -2.75 15.84 5.45
CA VAL A 139 -1.72 16.88 5.64
C VAL A 139 -1.21 16.89 7.08
N ALA A 140 -2.12 16.85 8.06
CA ALA A 140 -1.77 16.87 9.47
C ALA A 140 -0.90 15.64 9.83
N LEU A 141 -1.29 14.45 9.40
CA LEU A 141 -0.51 13.22 9.60
C LEU A 141 0.88 13.32 8.95
N GLY A 142 0.97 13.82 7.72
CA GLY A 142 2.24 14.01 7.04
C GLY A 142 3.17 14.97 7.80
N ILE A 143 2.64 16.09 8.30
CA ILE A 143 3.40 17.06 9.10
C ILE A 143 3.85 16.43 10.43
N MET A 144 2.99 15.68 11.12
CA MET A 144 3.33 14.99 12.36
C MET A 144 4.49 14.00 12.14
N ILE A 145 4.43 13.19 11.08
CA ILE A 145 5.50 12.22 10.76
C ILE A 145 6.84 12.93 10.51
N VAL A 146 6.83 14.05 9.78
CA VAL A 146 8.05 14.84 9.53
C VAL A 146 8.60 15.44 10.83
N SER A 147 7.73 15.87 11.75
CA SER A 147 8.16 16.49 13.01
C SER A 147 8.85 15.52 13.98
N GLU A 148 8.51 14.23 13.91
CA GLU A 148 9.11 13.16 14.72
C GLU A 148 10.25 12.42 14.01
N TRP A 149 10.65 12.88 12.83
CA TRP A 149 11.74 12.28 12.08
C TRP A 149 13.08 12.48 12.83
N PRO A 150 13.96 11.45 12.92
CA PRO A 150 13.93 10.15 12.24
C PRO A 150 13.24 9.01 13.03
N LEU A 151 12.79 9.25 14.27
CA LEU A 151 12.22 8.20 15.13
C LEU A 151 10.90 7.64 14.57
N SER A 152 10.13 8.45 13.85
CA SER A 152 8.92 8.03 13.12
C SER A 152 9.20 6.92 12.09
N GLY A 153 10.43 6.86 11.57
CA GLY A 153 10.87 5.84 10.62
C GLY A 153 10.74 4.40 11.10
N LEU A 154 10.71 4.18 12.41
CA LEU A 154 10.78 2.86 13.01
C LEU A 154 9.43 2.13 13.09
N TRP A 155 8.31 2.87 13.02
CA TRP A 155 6.98 2.31 13.27
C TRP A 155 5.95 2.71 12.21
N VAL A 156 6.17 3.81 11.48
CA VAL A 156 5.19 4.34 10.52
C VAL A 156 4.87 3.35 9.41
N ILE A 157 5.86 2.72 8.80
CA ILE A 157 5.63 1.78 7.67
C ILE A 157 4.78 0.59 8.12
N GLY A 158 5.14 -0.04 9.24
CA GLY A 158 4.41 -1.17 9.80
C GLY A 158 3.00 -0.79 10.28
N MET A 159 2.83 0.41 10.83
CA MET A 159 1.50 0.93 11.13
C MET A 159 0.66 1.10 9.86
N LEU A 160 1.21 1.68 8.80
CA LEU A 160 0.47 1.86 7.53
C LEU A 160 0.04 0.52 6.95
N ILE A 161 0.91 -0.49 6.99
CA ILE A 161 0.58 -1.85 6.56
C ILE A 161 -0.54 -2.43 7.43
N ALA A 162 -0.45 -2.30 8.75
CA ALA A 162 -1.48 -2.79 9.65
C ALA A 162 -2.84 -2.09 9.43
N ILE A 163 -2.84 -0.78 9.23
CA ILE A 163 -4.05 0.00 8.90
C ILE A 163 -4.63 -0.47 7.55
N GLU A 164 -3.81 -0.67 6.53
CA GLU A 164 -4.26 -1.19 5.24
C GLU A 164 -4.92 -2.56 5.39
N MET A 165 -4.34 -3.46 6.20
CA MET A 165 -4.95 -4.76 6.50
C MET A 165 -6.30 -4.63 7.21
N LEU A 166 -6.43 -3.69 8.16
CA LEU A 166 -7.70 -3.41 8.84
C LEU A 166 -8.76 -2.90 7.87
N VAL A 167 -8.40 -1.94 7.02
CA VAL A 167 -9.31 -1.36 6.02
C VAL A 167 -9.73 -2.43 5.02
N ALA A 168 -8.78 -3.18 4.45
CA ALA A 168 -9.06 -4.27 3.52
C ALA A 168 -9.94 -5.36 4.15
N GLY A 169 -9.63 -5.76 5.39
CA GLY A 169 -10.42 -6.74 6.15
C GLY A 169 -11.85 -6.26 6.39
N TRP A 170 -12.03 -5.02 6.84
CA TRP A 170 -13.34 -4.40 7.03
C TRP A 170 -14.15 -4.33 5.73
N SER A 171 -13.53 -3.89 4.64
CA SER A 171 -14.17 -3.86 3.32
C SER A 171 -14.62 -5.25 2.87
N MET A 172 -13.80 -6.29 3.07
CA MET A 172 -14.18 -7.67 2.75
C MET A 172 -15.34 -8.18 3.61
N VAL A 173 -15.36 -7.86 4.91
CA VAL A 173 -16.49 -8.22 5.80
C VAL A 173 -17.78 -7.56 5.30
N MET A 174 -17.75 -6.27 4.98
CA MET A 174 -18.93 -5.56 4.46
C MET A 174 -19.42 -6.15 3.13
N MET A 175 -18.51 -6.43 2.20
CA MET A 175 -18.86 -7.07 0.93
C MET A 175 -19.45 -8.48 1.15
N ALA A 176 -18.91 -9.25 2.09
CA ALA A 176 -19.43 -10.58 2.41
C ALA A 176 -20.85 -10.53 2.98
N LEU A 177 -21.15 -9.53 3.83
CA LEU A 177 -22.50 -9.33 4.37
C LEU A 177 -23.49 -8.96 3.26
N ILE A 178 -23.09 -8.09 2.32
CA ILE A 178 -23.90 -7.75 1.14
C ILE A 178 -24.17 -9.00 0.29
N CYS A 179 -23.13 -9.79 -0.03
CA CYS A 179 -23.29 -11.03 -0.81
C CYS A 179 -24.22 -12.04 -0.12
N ARG A 180 -24.10 -12.20 1.20
CA ARG A 180 -25.00 -13.06 1.99
C ARG A 180 -26.46 -12.61 1.87
N ASP A 181 -26.71 -11.31 1.93
CA ASP A 181 -28.06 -10.78 1.88
C ASP A 181 -28.66 -10.90 0.46
N VAL A 182 -27.83 -10.77 -0.59
CA VAL A 182 -28.22 -11.06 -1.98
C VAL A 182 -28.54 -12.54 -2.22
N GLU A 183 -27.72 -13.47 -1.68
CA GLU A 183 -27.97 -14.91 -1.77
C GLU A 183 -29.31 -15.29 -1.12
N LYS A 184 -29.58 -14.76 0.08
CA LYS A 184 -30.87 -14.94 0.77
C LYS A 184 -32.07 -14.42 -0.03
N GLN A 185 -31.92 -13.32 -0.76
CA GLN A 185 -33.00 -12.74 -1.58
C GLN A 185 -33.21 -13.51 -2.90
N THR A 186 -32.16 -14.12 -3.43
CA THR A 186 -32.20 -14.85 -4.72
C THR A 186 -32.65 -16.31 -4.56
N GLY A 187 -32.83 -16.80 -3.32
CA GLY A 187 -33.43 -18.10 -3.03
C GLY A 187 -32.59 -19.31 -3.44
N ALA A 188 -31.26 -19.18 -3.37
CA ALA A 188 -30.33 -20.30 -3.54
C ALA A 188 -30.19 -21.12 -2.24
#